data_AF-A0A3D1VQ01-F1
#
_entry.id   AF-A0A3D1VQ01-F1
#
_cell.length_a   1.000
_cell.length_b   1.000
_cell.length_c   1.000
_cell.angle_alpha   90.00
_cell.angle_beta   90.00
_cell.angle_gamma   90.00
#
_symmetry.space_group_name_H-M   'P 1'
#
loop_
_entity.id
_entity.type
_entity.pdbx_description
1 polymer ?
#
loop_
_entity_poly.entity_id
_entity_poly.type
_entity_poly.pdbx_seq_one_letter_code
_entity_poly.pdbx_strand_id
1 'polypeptide(L)'
;MNDFALLVAQDQNRLLPLIEKELVARFQQLPIHTSLSNLQGAIKYSLEAGGKRVRPMLCLLACEACGHAAESALPGAIAVEYVHTYSLIHDDLPAMDNDDLRRGKPSNHKVFGEGQAILAGDALLTEAFAILAEAKNSMAGSCLARGAGWLGMVGGQSLDLQCENQASDPHLLPIVHQLKTGKLMRTALELGG
;
A
#
# COMPACT_ATOMS: atom_id res chain seq x y z
N MET A 1 3.90 -2.40 30.70
CA MET A 1 3.33 -2.42 29.33
C MET A 1 1.96 -3.07 29.47
N ASN A 2 0.85 -2.40 29.09
CA ASN A 2 -0.50 -2.99 29.22
C ASN A 2 -0.59 -4.26 28.35
N ASP A 3 -1.35 -5.27 28.78
CA ASP A 3 -1.54 -6.56 28.09
C ASP A 3 -1.85 -6.40 26.60
N PHE A 4 -2.61 -5.36 26.23
CA PHE A 4 -2.88 -5.02 24.84
C PHE A 4 -1.61 -4.69 24.03
N ALA A 5 -0.70 -3.90 24.59
CA ALA A 5 0.55 -3.55 23.91
C ALA A 5 1.50 -4.76 23.78
N LEU A 6 1.44 -5.69 24.74
CA LEU A 6 2.16 -6.96 24.65
C LEU A 6 1.60 -7.82 23.50
N LEU A 7 0.28 -7.91 23.38
CA LEU A 7 -0.38 -8.66 22.30
C LEU A 7 -0.02 -8.10 20.93
N VAL A 8 -0.12 -6.77 20.74
CA VAL A 8 0.28 -6.12 19.48
C VAL A 8 1.74 -6.40 19.15
N ALA A 9 2.64 -6.36 20.13
CA ALA A 9 4.06 -6.68 19.91
C ALA A 9 4.27 -8.14 19.52
N GLN A 10 3.52 -9.08 20.10
CA GLN A 10 3.57 -10.51 19.74
C GLN A 10 3.12 -10.74 18.30
N ASP A 11 2.01 -10.14 17.89
CA ASP A 11 1.51 -10.25 16.52
C ASP A 11 2.48 -9.62 15.51
N GLN A 12 3.05 -8.45 15.84
CA GLN A 12 4.09 -7.83 15.01
C GLN A 12 5.31 -8.74 14.86
N ASN A 13 5.82 -9.32 15.95
CA ASN A 13 6.99 -10.19 15.91
C ASN A 13 6.76 -11.44 15.04
N ARG A 14 5.54 -11.97 15.02
CA ARG A 14 5.18 -13.16 14.24
C ARG A 14 4.89 -12.83 12.77
N LEU A 15 4.12 -11.78 12.50
CA LEU A 15 3.57 -11.50 11.16
C LEU A 15 4.47 -10.60 10.31
N LEU A 16 5.20 -9.66 10.92
CA LEU A 16 6.02 -8.70 10.18
C LEU A 16 7.13 -9.39 9.34
N PRO A 17 7.87 -10.39 9.84
CA PRO A 17 8.87 -11.09 9.03
C PRO A 17 8.27 -11.78 7.80
N LEU A 18 7.05 -12.32 7.92
CA LEU A 18 6.33 -12.93 6.80
C LEU A 18 5.97 -11.87 5.74
N ILE A 19 5.43 -10.73 6.18
CA ILE A 19 5.07 -9.61 5.30
C ILE A 19 6.29 -9.08 4.56
N GLU A 20 7.37 -8.74 5.28
CA GLU A 20 8.57 -8.15 4.67
C GLU A 20 9.24 -9.11 3.68
N LYS A 21 9.25 -10.41 3.97
CA LYS A 21 9.77 -11.43 3.04
C LYS A 21 8.97 -11.44 1.74
N GLU A 22 7.64 -11.48 1.82
CA GLU A 22 6.79 -11.64 0.64
C GLU A 22 6.69 -10.33 -0.17
N LEU A 23 6.76 -9.18 0.49
CA LEU A 23 6.66 -7.86 -0.13
C LEU A 23 7.68 -7.65 -1.27
N VAL A 24 8.88 -8.22 -1.14
CA VAL A 24 9.93 -8.07 -2.15
C VAL A 24 10.12 -9.31 -3.01
N ALA A 25 9.53 -10.45 -2.64
CA ALA A 25 9.81 -11.76 -3.23
C ALA A 25 9.60 -11.75 -4.77
N ARG A 26 8.52 -11.12 -5.23
CA ARG A 26 8.21 -11.01 -6.67
C ARG A 26 9.24 -10.21 -7.45
N PHE A 27 9.83 -9.21 -6.81
CA PHE A 27 10.83 -8.34 -7.42
C PHE A 27 12.27 -8.79 -7.15
N GLN A 28 12.49 -9.97 -6.54
CA GLN A 28 13.82 -10.56 -6.40
C GLN A 28 14.26 -11.31 -7.67
N GLN A 29 13.32 -11.71 -8.52
CA GLN A 29 13.65 -12.34 -9.79
C GLN A 29 14.36 -11.35 -10.71
N LEU A 30 15.47 -11.77 -11.32
CA LEU A 30 16.20 -10.92 -12.27
C LEU A 30 15.31 -10.69 -13.50
N PRO A 31 15.11 -9.43 -13.93
CA PRO A 31 14.33 -9.16 -15.12
C PRO A 31 15.03 -9.78 -16.33
N ILE A 32 14.23 -10.34 -17.25
CA ILE A 32 14.71 -10.95 -18.50
C ILE A 32 15.53 -9.94 -19.32
N HIS A 33 15.21 -8.64 -19.18
CA HIS A 33 15.96 -7.55 -19.78
C HIS A 33 16.63 -6.68 -18.74
N THR A 34 17.94 -6.50 -18.86
CA THR A 34 18.75 -5.60 -18.02
C THR A 34 18.21 -4.16 -18.00
N SER A 35 17.53 -3.73 -19.07
CA SER A 35 16.87 -2.42 -19.17
C SER A 35 15.76 -2.19 -18.13
N LEU A 36 15.17 -3.24 -17.55
CA LEU A 36 14.16 -3.12 -16.49
C LEU A 36 14.76 -2.95 -15.09
N SER A 37 16.09 -3.05 -14.95
CA SER A 37 16.78 -2.92 -13.66
C SER A 37 16.47 -1.60 -12.94
N ASN A 38 16.27 -0.51 -13.68
CA ASN A 38 15.96 0.79 -13.09
C ASN A 38 14.55 0.82 -12.46
N LEU A 39 13.54 0.33 -13.19
CA LEU A 39 12.17 0.21 -12.68
C LEU A 39 12.10 -0.74 -11.48
N GLN A 40 12.76 -1.90 -11.59
CA GLN A 40 12.87 -2.84 -10.47
C GLN A 40 13.53 -2.20 -9.25
N GLY A 41 14.60 -1.43 -9.46
CA GLY A 41 15.27 -0.66 -8.41
C GLY A 41 14.34 0.35 -7.75
N ALA A 42 13.58 1.12 -8.54
CA ALA A 42 12.62 2.09 -8.05
C ALA A 42 11.50 1.44 -7.22
N ILE A 43 10.94 0.32 -7.69
CA ILE A 43 9.90 -0.42 -6.96
C ILE A 43 10.45 -0.94 -5.63
N LYS A 44 11.57 -1.66 -5.67
CA LYS A 44 12.18 -2.24 -4.46
C LYS A 44 12.56 -1.17 -3.45
N TYR A 45 13.12 -0.05 -3.90
CA TYR A 45 13.51 1.05 -3.04
C TYR A 45 12.36 1.52 -2.13
N SER A 46 11.18 1.73 -2.70
CA SER A 46 10.01 2.18 -1.94
C SER A 46 9.40 1.08 -1.07
N LEU A 47 9.41 -0.17 -1.53
CA LEU A 47 8.97 -1.31 -0.69
C LEU A 47 9.89 -1.51 0.52
N GLU A 48 11.20 -1.37 0.35
CA GLU A 48 12.24 -1.52 1.38
C GLU A 48 12.47 -0.24 2.21
N ALA A 49 11.74 0.85 1.94
CA ALA A 49 11.79 2.08 2.72
C ALA A 49 11.23 1.92 4.16
N GLY A 50 10.80 0.71 4.53
CA GLY A 50 10.27 0.35 5.84
C GLY A 50 8.78 0.63 5.95
N GLY A 51 8.27 0.91 7.15
CA GLY A 51 6.87 1.20 7.40
C GLY A 51 6.32 0.40 8.58
N LYS A 52 5.17 0.82 9.11
CA LYS A 52 4.52 0.13 10.24
C LYS A 52 3.74 -1.12 9.80
N ARG A 53 3.52 -1.30 8.48
CA ARG A 53 2.80 -2.43 7.88
C ARG A 53 1.42 -2.70 8.50
N VAL A 54 0.72 -1.64 8.88
CA VAL A 54 -0.57 -1.74 9.58
C VAL A 54 -1.62 -2.42 8.70
N ARG A 55 -1.72 -2.06 7.42
CA ARG A 55 -2.71 -2.62 6.49
C ARG A 55 -2.54 -4.13 6.25
N PRO A 56 -1.35 -4.64 5.86
CA PRO A 56 -1.16 -6.07 5.72
C PRO A 56 -1.37 -6.82 7.04
N MET A 57 -0.93 -6.27 8.19
CA MET A 57 -1.21 -6.87 9.49
C MET A 57 -2.72 -6.98 9.77
N LEU A 58 -3.50 -5.93 9.51
CA LEU A 58 -4.96 -5.97 9.69
C LEU A 58 -5.63 -7.05 8.83
N CYS A 59 -5.16 -7.23 7.58
CA CYS A 59 -5.65 -8.28 6.69
C CYS A 59 -5.38 -9.67 7.26
N LEU A 60 -4.14 -9.93 7.69
CA LEU A 60 -3.74 -11.22 8.27
C LEU A 60 -4.51 -11.52 9.58
N LEU A 61 -4.65 -10.53 10.45
CA LEU A 61 -5.38 -10.66 11.71
C LEU A 61 -6.89 -10.85 11.52
N ALA A 62 -7.48 -10.21 10.51
CA ALA A 62 -8.88 -10.44 10.14
C ALA A 62 -9.11 -11.88 9.68
N CYS A 63 -8.17 -12.45 8.92
CA CYS A 63 -8.20 -13.85 8.51
C CYS A 63 -8.20 -14.81 9.71
N GLU A 64 -7.35 -14.53 10.70
CA GLU A 64 -7.30 -15.29 11.95
C GLU A 64 -8.57 -15.14 12.78
N ALA A 65 -9.13 -13.93 12.86
CA ALA A 65 -10.40 -13.67 13.53
C ALA A 65 -11.57 -14.43 12.87
N CYS A 66 -11.50 -14.69 11.56
CA CYS A 66 -12.45 -15.53 10.83
C CYS A 66 -12.11 -17.04 10.88
N GLY A 67 -11.13 -17.46 11.69
CA GLY A 67 -10.83 -18.87 11.95
C GLY A 67 -9.90 -19.55 10.95
N HIS A 68 -9.19 -18.81 10.11
CA HIS A 68 -8.23 -19.33 9.15
C HIS A 68 -6.79 -19.01 9.57
N ALA A 69 -5.80 -19.73 9.02
CA ALA A 69 -4.40 -19.36 9.20
C ALA A 69 -4.10 -18.04 8.48
N ALA A 70 -3.37 -17.12 9.12
CA ALA A 70 -3.01 -15.80 8.59
C ALA A 70 -2.47 -15.87 7.15
N GLU A 71 -1.61 -16.85 6.87
CA GLU A 71 -0.96 -17.08 5.57
C GLU A 71 -1.96 -17.21 4.41
N SER A 72 -3.21 -17.62 4.70
CA SER A 72 -4.28 -17.75 3.71
C SER A 72 -4.68 -16.39 3.11
N ALA A 73 -4.51 -15.30 3.86
CA ALA A 73 -4.77 -13.93 3.41
C ALA A 73 -3.52 -13.20 2.93
N LEU A 74 -2.35 -13.86 2.86
CA LEU A 74 -1.10 -13.22 2.46
C LEU A 74 -1.17 -12.53 1.09
N PRO A 75 -1.80 -13.10 0.05
CA PRO A 75 -2.00 -12.39 -1.22
C PRO A 75 -2.74 -11.06 -1.07
N GLY A 76 -3.81 -11.05 -0.25
CA GLY A 76 -4.58 -9.83 0.05
C GLY A 76 -3.77 -8.80 0.84
N ALA A 77 -3.01 -9.27 1.83
CA ALA A 77 -2.13 -8.42 2.64
C ALA A 77 -1.06 -7.72 1.79
N ILE A 78 -0.40 -8.46 0.89
CA ILE A 78 0.63 -7.87 0.01
C ILE A 78 0.01 -6.95 -1.03
N ALA A 79 -1.12 -7.32 -1.63
CA ALA A 79 -1.81 -6.48 -2.60
C ALA A 79 -2.21 -5.11 -2.01
N VAL A 80 -2.74 -5.07 -0.78
CA VAL A 80 -3.10 -3.79 -0.14
C VAL A 80 -1.87 -2.95 0.24
N GLU A 81 -0.74 -3.57 0.57
CA GLU A 81 0.51 -2.85 0.88
C GLU A 81 1.21 -2.35 -0.39
N TYR A 82 1.11 -3.05 -1.52
CA TYR A 82 1.52 -2.53 -2.82
C TYR A 82 0.70 -1.31 -3.21
N VAL A 83 -0.62 -1.38 -3.01
CA VAL A 83 -1.51 -0.24 -3.21
C VAL A 83 -1.15 0.95 -2.33
N HIS A 84 -0.86 0.70 -1.06
CA HIS A 84 -0.39 1.75 -0.16
C HIS A 84 0.97 2.32 -0.60
N THR A 85 1.90 1.47 -1.03
CA THR A 85 3.23 1.92 -1.42
C THR A 85 3.20 2.74 -2.70
N TYR A 86 2.40 2.36 -3.70
CA TYR A 86 2.25 3.20 -4.90
C TYR A 86 1.68 4.57 -4.54
N SER A 87 0.68 4.61 -3.64
CA SER A 87 0.03 5.87 -3.31
C SER A 87 1.05 6.85 -2.72
N LEU A 88 1.92 6.38 -1.84
CA LEU A 88 3.00 7.19 -1.29
C LEU A 88 4.02 7.65 -2.33
N ILE A 89 4.37 6.79 -3.30
CA ILE A 89 5.29 7.18 -4.39
C ILE A 89 4.69 8.32 -5.21
N HIS A 90 3.41 8.21 -5.55
CA HIS A 90 2.72 9.23 -6.34
C HIS A 90 2.45 10.50 -5.53
N ASP A 91 2.07 10.39 -4.26
CA ASP A 91 1.90 11.52 -3.34
C ASP A 91 3.18 12.36 -3.25
N ASP A 92 4.35 11.73 -3.23
CA ASP A 92 5.65 12.42 -3.15
C ASP A 92 6.02 13.20 -4.44
N LEU A 93 5.32 13.02 -5.57
CA LEU A 93 5.72 13.63 -6.85
C LEU A 93 5.64 15.17 -6.81
N PRO A 94 6.43 15.88 -7.64
CA PRO A 94 6.36 17.34 -7.74
C PRO A 94 5.00 17.92 -8.12
N ALA A 95 4.18 17.14 -8.83
CA ALA A 95 2.82 17.51 -9.20
C ALA A 95 1.77 17.26 -8.09
N MET A 96 2.20 16.68 -6.97
CA MET A 96 1.39 16.33 -5.80
C MET A 96 1.96 17.07 -4.59
N ASP A 97 2.45 16.38 -3.55
CA ASP A 97 2.96 17.01 -2.32
C ASP A 97 4.38 17.60 -2.51
N ASN A 98 5.09 17.18 -3.57
CA ASN A 98 6.48 17.58 -3.87
C ASN A 98 7.44 17.32 -2.70
N ASP A 99 7.25 16.19 -2.01
CA ASP A 99 8.05 15.81 -0.85
C ASP A 99 9.42 15.24 -1.28
N ASP A 100 10.51 15.90 -0.86
CA ASP A 100 11.88 15.44 -1.10
C ASP A 100 12.24 14.19 -0.26
N LEU A 101 11.54 13.95 0.85
CA LEU A 101 11.86 12.92 1.83
C LEU A 101 10.64 12.09 2.23
N ARG A 102 10.83 10.77 2.31
CA ARG A 102 9.86 9.83 2.86
C ARG A 102 10.55 8.94 3.90
N ARG A 103 10.04 8.96 5.15
CA ARG A 103 10.56 8.17 6.28
C ARG A 103 12.07 8.40 6.52
N GLY A 104 12.52 9.65 6.36
CA GLY A 104 13.92 10.04 6.55
C GLY A 104 14.87 9.62 5.41
N LYS A 105 14.36 9.07 4.32
CA LYS A 105 15.11 8.76 3.09
C LYS A 105 14.63 9.66 1.95
N PRO A 106 15.45 9.92 0.91
CA PRO A 106 14.99 10.57 -0.30
C PRO A 106 13.72 9.92 -0.87
N SER A 107 12.75 10.69 -1.33
CA SER A 107 11.58 10.12 -1.99
C SER A 107 11.98 9.49 -3.33
N ASN A 108 11.10 8.64 -3.89
CA ASN A 108 11.44 7.83 -5.06
C ASN A 108 11.89 8.70 -6.25
N HIS A 109 11.16 9.79 -6.51
CA HIS A 109 11.45 10.69 -7.62
C HIS A 109 12.78 11.42 -7.45
N LYS A 110 13.29 11.60 -6.22
CA LYS A 110 14.62 12.18 -5.97
C LYS A 110 15.76 11.23 -6.29
N VAL A 111 15.52 9.92 -6.20
CA VAL A 111 16.53 8.90 -6.50
C VAL A 111 16.49 8.48 -7.96
N PHE A 112 15.29 8.26 -8.51
CA PHE A 112 15.10 7.64 -9.83
C PHE A 112 14.54 8.59 -10.89
N GLY A 113 14.16 9.81 -10.51
CA GLY A 113 13.45 10.76 -11.38
C GLY A 113 11.94 10.51 -11.44
N GLU A 114 11.19 11.54 -11.83
CA GLU A 114 9.72 11.53 -11.86
C GLU A 114 9.16 10.41 -12.73
N GLY A 115 9.68 10.25 -13.96
CA GLY A 115 9.17 9.23 -14.88
C GLY A 115 9.30 7.80 -14.35
N GLN A 116 10.39 7.49 -13.64
CA GLN A 116 10.55 6.17 -13.02
C GLN A 116 9.68 6.01 -11.77
N ALA A 117 9.53 7.06 -10.97
CA ALA A 117 8.63 7.04 -9.81
C ALA A 117 7.17 6.80 -10.22
N ILE A 118 6.70 7.47 -11.29
CA ILE A 118 5.37 7.25 -11.86
C ILE A 118 5.20 5.77 -12.23
N LEU A 119 6.13 5.24 -13.05
CA LEU A 119 6.07 3.86 -13.52
C LEU A 119 6.20 2.83 -12.38
N ALA A 120 6.98 3.13 -11.34
CA ALA A 120 7.09 2.27 -10.16
C ALA A 120 5.75 2.19 -9.42
N GLY A 121 5.04 3.32 -9.31
CA GLY A 121 3.69 3.32 -8.75
C GLY A 121 2.69 2.54 -9.63
N ASP A 122 2.70 2.75 -10.94
CA ASP A 122 1.82 2.04 -11.89
C ASP A 122 2.05 0.52 -11.86
N ALA A 123 3.32 0.10 -11.77
CA ALA A 123 3.70 -1.30 -11.65
C ALA A 123 3.19 -1.92 -10.34
N LEU A 124 3.33 -1.23 -9.21
CA LEU A 124 2.83 -1.72 -7.92
C LEU A 124 1.30 -1.82 -7.88
N LEU A 125 0.59 -0.82 -8.41
CA LEU A 125 -0.87 -0.87 -8.55
C LEU A 125 -1.29 -2.08 -9.38
N THR A 126 -0.63 -2.30 -10.52
CA THR A 126 -0.96 -3.41 -11.43
C THR A 126 -0.63 -4.77 -10.82
N GLU A 127 0.53 -4.89 -10.18
CA GLU A 127 0.98 -6.14 -9.55
C GLU A 127 0.09 -6.54 -8.37
N ALA A 128 -0.49 -5.57 -7.65
CA ALA A 128 -1.47 -5.85 -6.62
C ALA A 128 -2.66 -6.66 -7.17
N PHE A 129 -3.15 -6.33 -8.37
CA PHE A 129 -4.21 -7.10 -9.03
C PHE A 129 -3.73 -8.43 -9.59
N ALA A 130 -2.48 -8.52 -10.05
CA ALA A 130 -1.89 -9.79 -10.51
C ALA A 130 -1.85 -10.81 -9.36
N ILE A 131 -1.37 -10.41 -8.18
CA ILE A 131 -1.36 -11.24 -6.97
C ILE A 131 -2.78 -11.73 -6.60
N LEU A 132 -3.77 -10.84 -6.66
CA LEU A 132 -5.15 -11.20 -6.34
C LEU A 132 -5.79 -12.10 -7.39
N ALA A 133 -5.42 -11.98 -8.66
CA ALA A 133 -5.90 -12.85 -9.72
C ALA A 133 -5.36 -14.29 -9.59
N GLU A 134 -4.15 -14.44 -9.07
CA GLU A 134 -3.56 -15.75 -8.73
C GLU A 134 -4.16 -16.34 -7.45
N ALA A 135 -4.70 -15.50 -6.56
CA ALA A 135 -5.43 -15.95 -5.38
C ALA A 135 -6.78 -16.57 -5.79
N LYS A 136 -7.16 -17.69 -5.17
CA LYS A 136 -8.42 -18.40 -5.45
C LYS A 136 -9.70 -17.68 -4.97
N ASN A 137 -9.64 -16.36 -4.75
CA ASN A 137 -10.75 -15.52 -4.32
C ASN A 137 -11.10 -14.50 -5.43
N SER A 138 -12.11 -14.82 -6.23
CA SER A 138 -12.55 -13.99 -7.35
C SER A 138 -13.08 -12.61 -6.95
N MET A 139 -13.48 -12.41 -5.68
CA MET A 139 -14.01 -11.14 -5.19
C MET A 139 -12.91 -10.19 -4.70
N ALA A 140 -11.70 -10.69 -4.42
CA ALA A 140 -10.62 -9.90 -3.84
C ALA A 140 -10.22 -8.72 -4.72
N GLY A 141 -10.09 -8.93 -6.04
CA GLY A 141 -9.78 -7.86 -6.99
C GLY A 141 -10.83 -6.75 -6.99
N SER A 142 -12.13 -7.11 -7.01
CA SER A 142 -13.23 -6.13 -6.93
C SER A 142 -13.24 -5.38 -5.59
N CYS A 143 -12.93 -6.07 -4.49
CA CYS A 143 -12.78 -5.45 -3.17
C CYS A 143 -11.69 -4.36 -3.19
N LEU A 144 -10.49 -4.70 -3.68
CA LEU A 144 -9.37 -3.76 -3.76
C LEU A 144 -9.68 -2.59 -4.70
N ALA A 145 -10.28 -2.85 -5.87
CA ALA A 145 -10.64 -1.81 -6.83
C ALA A 145 -11.61 -0.77 -6.24
N ARG A 146 -12.61 -1.19 -5.46
CA ARG A 146 -13.55 -0.27 -4.78
C ARG A 146 -12.85 0.57 -3.71
N GLY A 147 -11.90 -0.01 -2.99
CA GLY A 147 -11.14 0.67 -1.94
C GLY A 147 -10.13 1.68 -2.47
N ALA A 148 -9.40 1.31 -3.53
CA ALA A 148 -8.33 2.11 -4.10
C ALA A 148 -8.82 3.13 -5.14
N GLY A 149 -9.93 2.86 -5.83
CA GLY A 149 -10.39 3.64 -6.98
C GLY A 149 -10.95 5.03 -6.67
N TRP A 150 -11.63 5.61 -7.66
CA TRP A 150 -12.11 7.01 -7.64
C TRP A 150 -13.21 7.30 -6.61
N LEU A 151 -13.97 6.29 -6.15
CA LEU A 151 -14.90 6.40 -5.01
C LEU A 151 -14.25 6.00 -3.67
N GLY A 152 -12.95 5.73 -3.70
CA GLY A 152 -12.12 5.30 -2.59
C GLY A 152 -10.92 6.23 -2.41
N MET A 153 -9.74 5.65 -2.23
CA MET A 153 -8.50 6.37 -1.95
C MET A 153 -8.22 7.47 -2.98
N VAL A 154 -8.27 7.17 -4.29
CA VAL A 154 -7.98 8.17 -5.34
C VAL A 154 -8.97 9.34 -5.30
N GLY A 155 -10.25 9.08 -5.00
CA GLY A 155 -11.23 10.14 -4.78
C GLY A 155 -10.89 11.01 -3.58
N GLY A 156 -10.44 10.39 -2.49
CA GLY A 156 -9.93 11.10 -1.31
C GLY A 156 -8.73 11.97 -1.63
N GLN A 157 -7.77 11.45 -2.42
CA GLN A 157 -6.61 12.21 -2.88
C GLN A 157 -7.02 13.42 -3.72
N SER A 158 -7.97 13.24 -4.64
CA SER A 158 -8.46 14.33 -5.48
C SER A 158 -9.14 15.44 -4.66
N LEU A 159 -9.89 15.09 -3.62
CA LEU A 159 -10.48 16.07 -2.71
C LEU A 159 -9.43 16.79 -1.86
N ASP A 160 -8.36 16.09 -1.46
CA ASP A 160 -7.26 16.67 -0.69
C ASP A 160 -6.56 17.78 -1.47
N LEU A 161 -6.19 17.50 -2.74
CA LEU A 161 -5.62 18.51 -3.64
C LEU A 161 -6.53 19.72 -3.86
N GLN A 162 -7.85 19.52 -3.86
CA GLN A 162 -8.81 20.63 -3.97
C GLN A 162 -8.82 21.49 -2.70
N CYS A 163 -8.68 20.85 -1.53
CA CYS A 163 -8.63 21.54 -0.23
C CYS A 163 -7.35 22.36 -0.06
N GLU A 164 -6.23 21.95 -0.66
CA GLU A 164 -4.97 22.73 -0.63
C GLU A 164 -5.06 24.02 -1.47
N ASN A 165 -5.83 23.97 -2.57
CA ASN A 165 -5.94 25.08 -3.52
C ASN A 165 -7.08 26.07 -3.20
N GLN A 166 -7.90 25.82 -2.17
CA GLN A 166 -9.06 26.66 -1.82
C GLN A 166 -9.11 26.94 -0.31
N ALA A 167 -9.93 27.93 0.10
CA ALA A 167 -10.26 28.10 1.52
C ALA A 167 -10.94 26.81 2.00
N SER A 168 -10.25 26.05 2.85
CA SER A 168 -10.63 24.70 3.24
C SER A 168 -12.03 24.68 3.87
N ASP A 169 -12.98 24.01 3.23
CA ASP A 169 -14.27 23.71 3.83
C ASP A 169 -14.06 22.65 4.93
N PRO A 170 -14.22 22.99 6.22
CA PRO A 170 -14.02 22.05 7.31
C PRO A 170 -14.97 20.84 7.26
N HIS A 171 -16.07 20.94 6.51
CA HIS A 171 -16.99 19.82 6.30
C HIS A 171 -16.45 18.75 5.33
N LEU A 172 -15.46 19.08 4.49
CA LEU A 172 -14.84 18.13 3.57
C LEU A 172 -13.75 17.27 4.22
N LEU A 173 -13.10 17.76 5.27
CA LEU A 173 -11.99 17.06 5.93
C LEU A 173 -12.36 15.63 6.42
N PRO A 174 -13.52 15.40 7.05
CA PRO A 174 -13.95 14.05 7.41
C PRO A 174 -14.11 13.13 6.19
N ILE A 175 -14.58 13.66 5.06
CA ILE A 175 -14.78 12.91 3.82
C ILE A 175 -13.41 12.54 3.23
N VAL A 176 -12.46 13.48 3.19
CA VAL A 176 -11.08 13.22 2.78
C VAL A 176 -10.48 12.09 3.61
N HIS A 177 -10.55 12.17 4.95
CA HIS A 177 -10.01 11.12 5.81
C HIS A 177 -10.68 9.75 5.59
N GLN A 178 -12.01 9.72 5.46
CA GLN A 178 -12.75 8.49 5.19
C GLN A 178 -12.32 7.85 3.87
N LEU A 179 -12.11 8.66 2.82
CA LEU A 179 -11.75 8.17 1.49
C LEU A 179 -10.24 7.87 1.36
N LYS A 180 -9.38 8.88 1.54
CA LYS A 180 -7.91 8.81 1.34
C LYS A 180 -7.26 7.74 2.23
N THR A 181 -7.72 7.61 3.47
CA THR A 181 -7.12 6.68 4.45
C THR A 181 -8.05 5.53 4.84
N GLY A 182 -9.30 5.85 5.22
CA GLY A 182 -10.22 4.88 5.81
C GLY A 182 -10.60 3.73 4.87
N LYS A 183 -10.81 4.02 3.59
CA LYS A 183 -11.22 3.01 2.59
C LYS A 183 -10.21 1.88 2.46
N LEU A 184 -8.91 2.19 2.39
CA LEU A 184 -7.89 1.14 2.33
C LEU A 184 -7.73 0.34 3.62
N MET A 185 -7.94 0.96 4.79
CA MET A 185 -7.96 0.20 6.05
C MET A 185 -9.12 -0.80 6.08
N ARG A 186 -10.30 -0.36 5.64
CA ARG A 186 -11.47 -1.23 5.51
C ARG A 186 -11.24 -2.36 4.49
N THR A 187 -10.68 -2.03 3.33
CA THR A 187 -10.33 -3.02 2.31
C THR A 187 -9.34 -4.05 2.83
N ALA A 188 -8.36 -3.65 3.64
CA ALA A 188 -7.44 -4.61 4.27
C ALA A 188 -8.18 -5.64 5.12
N LEU A 189 -9.15 -5.20 5.95
CA LEU A 189 -9.99 -6.11 6.73
C LEU A 189 -10.85 -7.01 5.83
N GLU A 190 -11.56 -6.43 4.84
CA GLU A 190 -12.43 -7.17 3.92
C GLU A 190 -11.67 -8.22 3.06
N LEU A 191 -10.38 -8.01 2.79
CA LEU A 191 -9.53 -8.99 2.12
C LEU A 191 -9.09 -10.14 3.03
N GLY A 192 -9.12 -9.94 4.35
CA GLY A 192 -8.76 -10.94 5.35
C GLY A 192 -9.88 -11.92 5.67
N GLY A 193 -11.14 -11.48 5.66
CA GLY A 193 -12.31 -12.32 5.96
C GLY A 193 -13.55 -11.53 6.31
#